data_AF-A0AAV6FIF7-F1
#
_entry.id   AF-A0AAV6FIF7-F1
#
_cell.length_a   1.000
_cell.length_b   1.000
_cell.length_c   1.000
_cell.angle_alpha   90.00
_cell.angle_beta   90.00
_cell.angle_gamma   90.00
#
_symmetry.space_group_name_H-M   'P 1'
#
loop_
_entity.id
_entity.type
_entity.pdbx_description
1 polymer ?
#
loop_
_entity_poly.entity_id
_entity_poly.type
_entity_poly.pdbx_seq_one_letter_code
_entity_poly.pdbx_strand_id
1 'polypeptide(L)'
;MTEAAKNDDQRPVPREQAILESFFTQLGMFSFDRAKDYVEKEKDISKSAGPIWASLLAALAHLAAAEKAYHNMTFLGQKLGGQSFFSRKDSIRTTYTSVFNELKKVISMGRLSSSAGSAPFLEDLLSHLSEQLCHFTQARTEIADFYEKMLALANQKSVHSEELVSMLESVLHKYSSKFHHPILSRMEGCFQLEVDVLCQLLRCQVEVCEWRFLPALLCLHAAHTKLTAWAQLFERQRETRKHLFGGQSQKAAQPPHLYVWLQRLQGSLLAKFSFYFHETLSRQTLAAEMKALTARTSPDYYGRASSFIRKHDAASVSLVFDNRGHESFQGHGYHHPHWMRAAKWTS
;
A
#
# COMPACT_ATOMS: atom_id res chain seq x y z
N MET A 1 -22.17 40.94 -21.44
CA MET A 1 -20.95 40.33 -20.86
C MET A 1 -21.33 39.13 -19.96
N THR A 2 -22.06 38.15 -20.48
CA THR A 2 -22.60 37.04 -19.65
C THR A 2 -22.89 35.80 -20.52
N GLU A 3 -21.99 35.45 -21.43
CA GLU A 3 -22.16 34.24 -22.26
C GLU A 3 -20.87 33.46 -22.52
N ALA A 4 -19.72 33.89 -21.98
CA ALA A 4 -18.43 33.23 -22.19
C ALA A 4 -18.11 32.12 -21.17
N ALA A 5 -18.92 31.95 -20.11
CA ALA A 5 -18.60 31.06 -18.99
C ALA A 5 -19.25 29.67 -19.05
N LYS A 6 -19.99 29.33 -20.13
CA LYS A 6 -20.73 28.05 -20.25
C LYS A 6 -20.17 27.06 -21.27
N ASN A 7 -19.09 27.39 -21.99
CA ASN A 7 -18.58 26.56 -23.09
C ASN A 7 -17.27 25.80 -22.79
N ASP A 8 -16.73 25.85 -21.56
CA ASP A 8 -15.46 25.16 -21.26
C ASP A 8 -15.59 23.66 -20.98
N ASP A 9 -16.81 23.17 -20.70
CA ASP A 9 -17.08 21.76 -20.38
C ASP A 9 -17.28 20.85 -21.61
N GLN A 10 -17.12 21.35 -22.84
CA GLN A 10 -17.38 20.58 -24.08
C GLN A 10 -16.20 20.48 -25.05
N ARG A 11 -14.99 20.90 -24.66
CA ARG A 11 -13.82 20.63 -25.51
C ARG A 11 -13.45 19.14 -25.41
N PRO A 12 -13.35 18.41 -26.54
CA PRO A 12 -12.93 17.02 -26.51
C PRO A 12 -11.54 16.93 -25.87
N VAL A 13 -11.39 16.02 -24.90
CA VAL A 13 -10.11 15.76 -24.24
C VAL A 13 -9.05 15.47 -25.31
N PRO A 14 -7.89 16.16 -25.30
CA PRO A 14 -6.82 15.88 -26.24
C PRO A 14 -6.45 14.39 -26.23
N ARG A 15 -6.17 13.81 -27.40
CA ARG A 15 -5.91 12.37 -27.53
C ARG A 15 -4.80 11.92 -26.58
N GLU A 16 -3.74 12.70 -26.46
CA GLU A 16 -2.59 12.45 -25.60
C GLU A 16 -3.00 12.40 -24.12
N GLN A 17 -3.86 13.31 -23.68
CA GLN A 17 -4.39 13.31 -22.32
C GLN A 17 -5.24 12.05 -22.06
N ALA A 18 -6.10 11.65 -22.99
CA ALA A 18 -6.90 10.43 -22.86
C ALA A 18 -6.04 9.16 -22.80
N ILE A 19 -4.92 9.12 -23.52
CA ILE A 19 -3.92 8.03 -23.45
C ILE A 19 -3.30 7.99 -22.05
N LEU A 20 -2.87 9.14 -21.50
CA LEU A 20 -2.29 9.21 -20.17
C LEU A 20 -3.29 8.77 -19.09
N GLU A 21 -4.52 9.28 -19.11
CA GLU A 21 -5.58 8.88 -18.19
C GLU A 21 -5.86 7.37 -18.24
N SER A 22 -5.88 6.79 -19.44
CA SER A 22 -6.06 5.36 -19.65
C SER A 22 -4.88 4.55 -19.08
N PHE A 23 -3.65 4.99 -19.30
CA PHE A 23 -2.45 4.37 -18.74
C PHE A 23 -2.47 4.38 -17.21
N PHE A 24 -2.68 5.55 -16.59
CA PHE A 24 -2.66 5.68 -15.13
C PHE A 24 -3.84 5.00 -14.45
N THR A 25 -4.99 4.91 -15.13
CA THR A 25 -6.11 4.07 -14.68
C THR A 25 -5.71 2.60 -14.63
N GLN A 26 -5.08 2.08 -15.69
CA GLN A 26 -4.62 0.68 -15.71
C GLN A 26 -3.53 0.43 -14.66
N LEU A 27 -2.60 1.37 -14.49
CA LEU A 27 -1.54 1.30 -13.49
C LEU A 27 -2.10 1.26 -12.06
N GLY A 28 -3.03 2.17 -11.73
CA GLY A 28 -3.69 2.22 -10.43
C GLY A 28 -4.64 1.04 -10.16
N MET A 29 -5.03 0.29 -11.19
CA MET A 29 -5.73 -0.97 -11.02
C MET A 29 -4.79 -2.17 -10.88
N PHE A 30 -3.47 -1.99 -10.85
CA PHE A 30 -2.48 -3.09 -10.83
C PHE A 30 -2.44 -3.92 -12.13
N SER A 31 -2.95 -3.39 -13.26
CA SER A 31 -2.87 -4.01 -14.60
C SER A 31 -1.55 -3.64 -15.29
N PHE A 32 -0.41 -3.92 -14.66
CA PHE A 32 0.90 -3.42 -15.10
C PHE A 32 1.30 -3.86 -16.51
N ASP A 33 1.11 -5.14 -16.84
CA ASP A 33 1.43 -5.66 -18.19
C ASP A 33 0.57 -4.98 -19.26
N ARG A 34 -0.73 -4.83 -19.00
CA ARG A 34 -1.65 -4.15 -19.92
C ARG A 34 -1.29 -2.68 -20.09
N ALA A 35 -0.95 -1.99 -19.00
CA ALA A 35 -0.54 -0.59 -19.02
C ALA A 35 0.72 -0.40 -19.87
N LYS A 36 1.71 -1.29 -19.69
CA LYS A 36 2.94 -1.32 -20.48
C LYS A 36 2.65 -1.56 -21.97
N ASP A 37 1.95 -2.65 -22.30
CA ASP A 37 1.60 -3.01 -23.69
C ASP A 37 0.80 -1.88 -24.37
N TYR A 38 -0.03 -1.18 -23.61
CA TYR A 38 -0.84 -0.06 -24.11
C TYR A 38 0.03 1.12 -24.55
N VAL A 39 0.97 1.58 -23.73
CA VAL A 39 1.84 2.71 -24.09
C VAL A 39 2.89 2.35 -25.15
N GLU A 40 3.34 1.09 -25.19
CA GLU A 40 4.23 0.61 -26.26
C GLU A 40 3.53 0.63 -27.62
N LYS A 41 2.25 0.19 -27.68
CA LYS A 41 1.43 0.29 -28.89
C LYS A 41 1.19 1.75 -29.31
N GLU A 42 0.83 2.62 -28.37
CA GLU A 42 0.62 4.04 -28.69
C GLU A 42 1.91 4.72 -29.16
N LYS A 43 3.07 4.31 -28.65
CA LYS A 43 4.38 4.80 -29.10
C LYS A 43 4.65 4.41 -30.56
N ASP A 44 4.31 3.18 -30.95
CA ASP A 44 4.46 2.71 -32.34
C ASP A 44 3.50 3.39 -33.31
N ILE A 45 2.29 3.73 -32.86
CA ILE A 45 1.27 4.45 -33.65
C ILE A 45 1.61 5.94 -33.77
N SER A 46 2.20 6.53 -32.73
CA SER A 46 2.38 7.98 -32.61
C SER A 46 3.79 8.45 -33.00
N LYS A 47 4.43 7.80 -33.98
CA LYS A 47 5.81 8.14 -34.43
C LYS A 47 5.97 9.59 -34.88
N SER A 48 4.90 10.27 -35.25
CA SER A 48 4.87 11.68 -35.66
C SER A 48 4.57 12.67 -34.53
N ALA A 49 4.21 12.22 -33.31
CA ALA A 49 3.77 13.08 -32.20
C ALA A 49 4.93 13.75 -31.43
N GLY A 50 6.14 13.75 -32.00
CA GLY A 50 7.30 14.45 -31.47
C GLY A 50 8.15 13.64 -30.47
N PRO A 51 9.40 14.06 -30.26
CA PRO A 51 10.39 13.31 -29.46
C PRO A 51 10.08 13.31 -27.95
N ILE A 52 9.45 14.37 -27.43
CA ILE A 52 9.07 14.48 -26.01
C ILE A 52 8.01 13.44 -25.66
N TRP A 53 6.98 13.31 -26.50
CA TRP A 53 5.91 12.32 -26.33
C TRP A 53 6.46 10.89 -26.37
N ALA A 54 7.28 10.57 -27.38
CA ALA A 54 7.89 9.25 -27.51
C ALA A 54 8.80 8.90 -26.31
N SER A 55 9.53 9.89 -25.78
CA SER A 55 10.39 9.73 -24.59
C SER A 55 9.56 9.49 -23.34
N LEU A 56 8.44 10.21 -23.16
CA LEU A 56 7.53 9.97 -22.05
C LEU A 56 6.92 8.57 -22.11
N LEU A 57 6.38 8.15 -23.26
CA LEU A 57 5.77 6.82 -23.39
C LEU A 57 6.77 5.69 -23.08
N ALA A 58 8.05 5.87 -23.47
CA ALA A 58 9.10 4.94 -23.09
C ALA A 58 9.32 4.89 -21.55
N ALA A 59 9.39 6.05 -20.89
CA ALA A 59 9.51 6.13 -19.44
C ALA A 59 8.30 5.52 -18.72
N LEU A 60 7.08 5.69 -19.25
CA LEU A 60 5.86 5.08 -18.71
C LEU A 60 5.84 3.55 -18.85
N ALA A 61 6.34 3.01 -19.96
CA ALA A 61 6.51 1.57 -20.13
C ALA A 61 7.48 0.99 -19.09
N HIS A 62 8.59 1.67 -18.85
CA HIS A 62 9.56 1.29 -17.81
C HIS A 62 8.97 1.44 -16.39
N LEU A 63 8.19 2.50 -16.12
CA LEU A 63 7.49 2.70 -14.85
C LEU A 63 6.51 1.54 -14.57
N ALA A 64 5.73 1.10 -15.56
CA ALA A 64 4.82 -0.02 -15.40
C ALA A 64 5.55 -1.32 -15.04
N ALA A 65 6.71 -1.58 -15.66
CA ALA A 65 7.56 -2.71 -15.32
C ALA A 65 8.13 -2.59 -13.88
N ALA A 66 8.55 -1.39 -13.48
CA ALA A 66 9.05 -1.12 -12.12
C ALA A 66 7.97 -1.36 -11.06
N GLU A 67 6.77 -0.81 -11.25
CA GLU A 67 5.65 -1.01 -10.33
C GLU A 67 5.26 -2.49 -10.22
N LYS A 68 5.30 -3.25 -11.31
CA LYS A 68 5.08 -4.71 -11.27
C LYS A 68 6.12 -5.42 -10.41
N ALA A 69 7.40 -5.10 -10.58
CA ALA A 69 8.48 -5.70 -9.82
C ALA A 69 8.39 -5.35 -8.33
N TYR A 70 8.01 -4.11 -8.02
CA TYR A 70 7.77 -3.59 -6.68
C TYR A 70 6.63 -4.33 -5.97
N HIS A 71 5.43 -4.38 -6.55
CA HIS A 71 4.27 -4.99 -5.90
C HIS A 71 4.36 -6.52 -5.77
N ASN A 72 5.19 -7.15 -6.60
CA ASN A 72 5.55 -8.55 -6.45
C ASN A 72 6.72 -8.77 -5.48
N MET A 73 7.30 -7.71 -4.92
CA MET A 73 8.41 -7.71 -3.96
C MET A 73 9.63 -8.51 -4.44
N THR A 74 9.86 -8.55 -5.75
CA THR A 74 10.93 -9.35 -6.38
C THR A 74 12.34 -8.93 -5.92
N PHE A 75 12.50 -7.66 -5.53
CA PHE A 75 13.76 -7.08 -5.06
C PHE A 75 14.22 -7.59 -3.68
N LEU A 76 13.28 -8.08 -2.86
CA LEU A 76 13.59 -8.65 -1.54
C LEU A 76 14.24 -10.04 -1.63
N GLY A 77 14.45 -10.58 -2.84
CA GLY A 77 15.17 -11.84 -3.06
C GLY A 77 14.46 -13.08 -2.52
N GLN A 78 13.16 -12.99 -2.22
CA GLN A 78 12.40 -14.14 -1.73
C GLN A 78 12.23 -15.18 -2.84
N LYS A 79 12.86 -16.35 -2.62
CA LYS A 79 12.77 -17.57 -3.42
C LYS A 79 11.30 -17.93 -3.70
N LEU A 80 10.88 -17.87 -4.96
CA LEU A 80 9.76 -18.70 -5.43
C LEU A 80 10.32 -20.09 -5.80
N GLY A 81 9.88 -21.14 -5.11
CA GLY A 81 9.90 -22.50 -5.69
C GLY A 81 11.25 -23.17 -5.96
N GLY A 82 12.31 -22.89 -5.19
CA GLY A 82 13.48 -23.79 -5.09
C GLY A 82 14.45 -23.87 -6.29
N GLN A 83 14.33 -23.01 -7.31
CA GLN A 83 15.29 -22.94 -8.42
C GLN A 83 15.69 -21.48 -8.67
N SER A 84 16.87 -21.09 -8.20
CA SER A 84 17.48 -19.80 -8.53
C SER A 84 18.95 -20.03 -8.85
N PHE A 85 19.24 -20.19 -10.14
CA PHE A 85 20.61 -20.26 -10.63
C PHE A 85 21.02 -19.06 -11.48
N PHE A 86 20.12 -18.16 -11.94
CA PHE A 86 20.53 -17.14 -12.94
C PHE A 86 19.82 -15.77 -12.98
N SER A 87 19.03 -15.33 -11.99
CA SER A 87 18.52 -13.94 -12.06
C SER A 87 19.50 -12.98 -11.38
N ARG A 88 20.26 -12.21 -12.18
CA ARG A 88 20.96 -11.03 -11.67
C ARG A 88 19.94 -10.17 -10.92
N LYS A 89 20.27 -9.81 -9.68
CA LYS A 89 19.48 -8.98 -8.80
C LYS A 89 19.59 -7.53 -9.28
N ASP A 90 18.88 -7.17 -10.35
CA ASP A 90 18.68 -5.75 -10.63
C ASP A 90 17.91 -5.16 -9.45
N SER A 91 18.56 -4.26 -8.72
CA SER A 91 17.94 -3.60 -7.58
C SER A 91 16.78 -2.76 -8.09
N ILE A 92 15.63 -2.84 -7.43
CA ILE A 92 14.47 -1.98 -7.73
C ILE A 92 14.86 -0.50 -7.70
N ARG A 93 15.86 -0.13 -6.88
CA ARG A 93 16.48 1.19 -6.85
C ARG A 93 17.05 1.59 -8.21
N THR A 94 17.78 0.70 -8.86
CA THR A 94 18.38 0.95 -10.18
C THR A 94 17.29 1.17 -11.22
N THR A 95 16.22 0.36 -11.17
CA THR A 95 15.07 0.51 -12.08
C THR A 95 14.38 1.86 -11.91
N TYR A 96 14.02 2.25 -10.68
CA TYR A 96 13.41 3.57 -10.44
C TYR A 96 14.36 4.73 -10.73
N THR A 97 15.67 4.55 -10.52
CA THR A 97 16.68 5.56 -10.89
C THR A 97 16.74 5.75 -12.41
N SER A 98 16.63 4.68 -13.19
CA SER A 98 16.54 4.78 -14.66
C SER A 98 15.30 5.55 -15.09
N VAL A 99 14.13 5.19 -14.55
CA VAL A 99 12.86 5.89 -14.83
C VAL A 99 12.96 7.37 -14.45
N PHE A 100 13.51 7.68 -13.27
CA PHE A 100 13.72 9.07 -12.84
C PHE A 100 14.59 9.85 -13.84
N ASN A 101 15.69 9.26 -14.30
CA ASN A 101 16.58 9.90 -15.26
C ASN A 101 15.93 10.10 -16.63
N GLU A 102 15.09 9.15 -17.07
CA GLU A 102 14.30 9.27 -18.30
C GLU A 102 13.27 10.41 -18.19
N LEU A 103 12.55 10.51 -17.07
CA LEU A 103 11.61 11.60 -16.80
C LEU A 103 12.32 12.96 -16.72
N LYS A 104 13.50 13.02 -16.11
CA LYS A 104 14.32 14.25 -16.10
C LYS A 104 14.70 14.72 -17.49
N LYS A 105 14.97 13.78 -18.42
CA LYS A 105 15.20 14.13 -19.83
C LYS A 105 13.95 14.74 -20.46
N VAL A 106 12.76 14.17 -20.23
CA VAL A 106 11.48 14.73 -20.73
C VAL A 106 11.29 16.16 -20.23
N ILE A 107 11.52 16.42 -18.93
CA ILE A 107 11.43 17.77 -18.34
C ILE A 107 12.42 18.73 -19.01
N SER A 108 13.66 18.30 -19.23
CA SER A 108 14.69 19.13 -19.86
C SER A 108 14.33 19.50 -21.30
N MET A 109 13.76 18.56 -22.07
CA MET A 109 13.31 18.81 -23.43
C MET A 109 12.11 19.76 -23.46
N GLY A 110 11.14 19.60 -22.56
CA GLY A 110 10.01 20.50 -22.43
C GLY A 110 10.43 21.95 -22.17
N ARG A 111 11.38 22.18 -21.25
CA ARG A 111 11.90 23.53 -20.95
C ARG A 111 12.58 24.19 -22.16
N LEU A 112 13.25 23.42 -23.00
CA LEU A 112 13.89 23.92 -24.21
C LEU A 112 12.86 24.34 -25.27
N SER A 113 11.77 23.58 -25.42
CA SER A 113 10.66 23.93 -26.31
C SER A 113 9.91 25.18 -25.86
N SER A 114 9.64 25.32 -24.55
CA SER A 114 8.94 26.50 -24.01
C SER A 114 9.71 27.81 -24.23
N SER A 115 11.04 27.75 -24.26
CA SER A 115 11.91 28.93 -24.52
C SER A 115 11.89 29.37 -25.99
N ALA A 116 11.41 28.55 -26.92
CA ALA A 116 11.35 28.86 -28.35
C ALA A 116 10.05 29.57 -28.77
N GLY A 117 9.21 30.00 -27.82
CA GLY A 117 8.03 30.83 -28.08
C GLY A 117 6.79 30.07 -28.57
N SER A 118 6.84 28.75 -28.64
CA SER A 118 5.73 27.86 -28.94
C SER A 118 5.65 26.80 -27.85
N ALA A 119 5.01 27.11 -26.72
CA ALA A 119 4.65 26.10 -25.73
C ALA A 119 3.19 25.69 -25.98
N PRO A 120 2.92 24.67 -26.82
CA PRO A 120 1.59 24.08 -26.86
C PRO A 120 1.28 23.53 -25.46
N PHE A 121 0.07 23.77 -24.96
CA PHE A 121 -0.49 23.30 -23.67
C PHE A 121 -0.07 21.86 -23.29
N LEU A 122 0.11 20.99 -24.28
CA LEU A 122 0.58 19.62 -24.11
C LEU A 122 2.00 19.54 -23.50
N GLU A 123 2.98 20.31 -23.97
CA GLU A 123 4.36 20.20 -23.47
C GLU A 123 4.49 20.58 -22.00
N ASP A 124 3.76 21.62 -21.58
CA ASP A 124 3.69 22.01 -20.16
C ASP A 124 3.05 20.90 -19.32
N LEU A 125 1.97 20.28 -19.81
CA LEU A 125 1.35 19.13 -19.15
C LEU A 125 2.33 17.95 -19.03
N LEU A 126 3.05 17.58 -20.10
CA LEU A 126 4.00 16.46 -20.08
C LEU A 126 5.17 16.73 -19.12
N SER A 127 5.70 17.96 -19.12
CA SER A 127 6.76 18.39 -18.21
C SER A 127 6.30 18.34 -16.76
N HIS A 128 5.12 18.89 -16.47
CA HIS A 128 4.53 18.90 -15.14
C HIS A 128 4.25 17.49 -14.60
N LEU A 129 3.66 16.62 -15.42
CA LEU A 129 3.44 15.22 -15.05
C LEU A 129 4.77 14.50 -14.79
N SER A 130 5.78 14.73 -15.63
CA SER A 130 7.09 14.10 -15.47
C SER A 130 7.78 14.53 -14.17
N GLU A 131 7.61 15.78 -13.74
CA GLU A 131 8.12 16.27 -12.45
C GLU A 131 7.44 15.57 -11.27
N GLN A 132 6.12 15.44 -11.31
CA GLN A 132 5.37 14.70 -10.28
C GLN A 132 5.76 13.21 -10.24
N LEU A 133 5.94 12.58 -11.41
CA LEU A 133 6.42 11.21 -11.51
C LEU A 133 7.84 11.05 -10.96
N CYS A 134 8.72 12.06 -11.10
CA CYS A 134 10.02 12.04 -10.44
C CYS A 134 9.86 11.93 -8.91
N HIS A 135 8.97 12.71 -8.31
CA HIS A 135 8.68 12.60 -6.88
C HIS A 135 8.11 11.23 -6.50
N PHE A 136 7.20 10.68 -7.31
CA PHE A 136 6.64 9.36 -7.09
C PHE A 136 7.72 8.25 -7.12
N THR A 137 8.63 8.26 -8.11
CA THR A 137 9.71 7.25 -8.19
C THR A 137 10.68 7.32 -7.00
N GLN A 138 10.92 8.53 -6.47
CA GLN A 138 11.70 8.71 -5.25
C GLN A 138 10.97 8.15 -4.02
N ALA A 139 9.68 8.49 -3.87
CA ALA A 139 8.85 7.98 -2.78
C ALA A 139 8.80 6.44 -2.79
N ARG A 140 8.65 5.82 -3.96
CA ARG A 140 8.71 4.37 -4.14
C ARG A 140 10.04 3.76 -3.75
N THR A 141 11.14 4.43 -4.08
CA THR A 141 12.49 3.99 -3.69
C THR A 141 12.64 4.00 -2.17
N GLU A 142 12.16 5.04 -1.48
CA GLU A 142 12.21 5.12 -0.02
C GLU A 142 11.35 4.04 0.67
N ILE A 143 10.18 3.71 0.11
CA ILE A 143 9.36 2.61 0.67
C ILE A 143 9.98 1.24 0.35
N ALA A 144 10.61 1.06 -0.82
CA ALA A 144 11.36 -0.16 -1.11
C ALA A 144 12.50 -0.37 -0.10
N ASP A 145 13.23 0.70 0.21
CA ASP A 145 14.30 0.71 1.22
C ASP A 145 13.75 0.40 2.62
N PHE A 146 12.55 0.91 2.93
CA PHE A 146 11.84 0.58 4.16
C PHE A 146 11.55 -0.93 4.27
N TYR A 147 11.05 -1.56 3.20
CA TYR A 147 10.81 -3.01 3.20
C TYR A 147 12.12 -3.82 3.30
N GLU A 148 13.20 -3.38 2.66
CA GLU A 148 14.52 -3.99 2.82
C GLU A 148 15.01 -3.88 4.28
N LYS A 149 14.81 -2.72 4.92
CA LYS A 149 15.11 -2.53 6.35
C LYS A 149 14.28 -3.47 7.21
N MET A 150 12.97 -3.57 6.99
CA MET A 150 12.11 -4.52 7.74
C MET A 150 12.59 -5.96 7.59
N LEU A 151 13.00 -6.38 6.39
CA LEU A 151 13.54 -7.71 6.16
C LEU A 151 14.86 -7.94 6.90
N ALA A 152 15.75 -6.94 6.93
CA ALA A 152 17.01 -7.02 7.68
C ALA A 152 16.76 -7.14 9.20
N LEU A 153 15.70 -6.49 9.71
CA LEU A 153 15.29 -6.57 11.11
C LEU A 153 14.61 -7.90 11.47
N ALA A 154 14.19 -8.71 10.50
CA ALA A 154 13.40 -9.93 10.76
C ALA A 154 14.11 -10.98 11.63
N ASN A 155 15.46 -10.97 11.66
CA ASN A 155 16.26 -11.89 12.49
C ASN A 155 16.67 -11.29 13.84
N GLN A 156 16.27 -10.05 14.13
CA GLN A 156 16.59 -9.42 15.41
C GLN A 156 15.63 -9.89 16.51
N LYS A 157 16.12 -9.92 17.75
CA LYS A 157 15.33 -10.36 18.92
C LYS A 157 14.18 -9.41 19.25
N SER A 158 14.36 -8.12 18.96
CA SER A 158 13.37 -7.07 19.17
C SER A 158 13.37 -6.14 17.97
N VAL A 159 12.18 -5.70 17.56
CA VAL A 159 11.99 -4.73 16.49
C VAL A 159 11.35 -3.48 17.10
N HIS A 160 12.03 -2.34 17.00
CA HIS A 160 11.51 -1.05 17.45
C HIS A 160 10.46 -0.54 16.46
N SER A 161 9.23 -1.03 16.61
CA SER A 161 8.12 -0.71 15.69
C SER A 161 7.75 0.77 15.67
N GLU A 162 7.98 1.51 16.76
CA GLU A 162 7.74 2.96 16.82
C GLU A 162 8.62 3.74 15.83
N GLU A 163 9.93 3.42 15.78
CA GLU A 163 10.85 4.05 14.82
C GLU A 163 10.44 3.77 13.36
N LEU A 164 9.93 2.56 13.10
CA LEU A 164 9.43 2.18 11.78
C LEU A 164 8.18 2.98 11.41
N VAL A 165 7.27 3.22 12.36
CA VAL A 165 6.10 4.09 12.16
C VAL A 165 6.54 5.52 11.84
N SER A 166 7.45 6.10 12.63
CA SER A 166 7.95 7.46 12.40
C SER A 166 8.64 7.62 11.05
N MET A 167 9.36 6.59 10.58
CA MET A 167 9.97 6.59 9.25
C MET A 167 8.92 6.68 8.14
N LEU A 168 7.84 5.89 8.22
CA LEU A 168 6.77 5.92 7.22
C LEU A 168 5.98 7.23 7.26
N GLU A 169 5.71 7.77 8.44
CA GLU A 169 5.07 9.08 8.59
C GLU A 169 5.90 10.19 7.97
N SER A 170 7.23 10.13 8.11
CA SER A 170 8.14 11.08 7.47
C SER A 170 8.08 10.99 5.94
N VAL A 171 8.11 9.78 5.37
CA VAL A 171 7.95 9.56 3.92
C VAL A 171 6.60 10.10 3.44
N LEU A 172 5.53 9.79 4.17
CA LEU A 172 4.19 10.25 3.83
C LEU A 172 4.11 11.79 3.84
N HIS A 173 4.58 12.43 4.90
CA HIS A 173 4.59 13.88 5.02
C HIS A 173 5.43 14.56 3.94
N LYS A 174 6.55 13.96 3.56
CA LYS A 174 7.45 14.47 2.51
C LYS A 174 6.81 14.47 1.13
N TYR A 175 5.96 13.48 0.82
CA TYR A 175 5.46 13.24 -0.53
C TYR A 175 3.96 13.46 -0.74
N SER A 176 3.15 13.60 0.30
CA SER A 176 1.68 13.69 0.21
C SER A 176 1.16 14.83 -0.67
N SER A 177 1.96 15.88 -0.91
CA SER A 177 1.59 17.02 -1.74
C SER A 177 2.46 17.16 -3.00
N LYS A 178 3.17 16.10 -3.41
CA LYS A 178 4.17 16.17 -4.49
C LYS A 178 3.73 15.57 -5.82
N PHE A 179 2.63 14.80 -5.85
CA PHE A 179 2.08 14.21 -7.08
C PHE A 179 0.54 14.26 -7.13
N HIS A 180 -0.02 15.47 -7.07
CA HIS A 180 -1.45 15.75 -6.93
C HIS A 180 -2.21 16.00 -8.24
N HIS A 181 -1.59 15.81 -9.41
CA HIS A 181 -2.27 16.04 -10.68
C HIS A 181 -3.48 15.08 -10.82
N PRO A 182 -4.66 15.53 -11.29
CA PRO A 182 -5.86 14.69 -11.36
C PRO A 182 -5.66 13.37 -12.11
N ILE A 183 -4.87 13.38 -13.19
CA ILE A 183 -4.49 12.17 -13.96
C ILE A 183 -3.74 11.15 -13.09
N LEU A 184 -2.96 11.60 -12.11
CA LEU A 184 -2.18 10.77 -11.19
C LEU A 184 -2.94 10.37 -9.91
N SER A 185 -4.16 10.86 -9.70
CA SER A 185 -4.96 10.62 -8.48
C SER A 185 -5.09 9.15 -8.09
N ARG A 186 -5.16 8.24 -9.08
CA ARG A 186 -5.21 6.79 -8.82
C ARG A 186 -3.90 6.25 -8.28
N MET A 187 -2.76 6.74 -8.77
CA MET A 187 -1.44 6.36 -8.25
C MET A 187 -1.24 6.92 -6.84
N GLU A 188 -1.61 8.18 -6.64
CA GLU A 188 -1.58 8.83 -5.34
C GLU A 188 -2.39 8.05 -4.31
N GLY A 189 -3.63 7.70 -4.65
CA GLY A 189 -4.49 6.89 -3.80
C GLY A 189 -3.91 5.51 -3.48
N CYS A 190 -3.24 4.85 -4.44
CA CYS A 190 -2.58 3.56 -4.20
C CYS A 190 -1.37 3.69 -3.26
N PHE A 191 -0.54 4.72 -3.46
CA PHE A 191 0.58 5.02 -2.58
C PHE A 191 0.10 5.31 -1.15
N GLN A 192 -0.88 6.18 -1.00
CA GLN A 192 -1.45 6.53 0.30
C GLN A 192 -2.04 5.30 1.00
N LEU A 193 -2.81 4.48 0.27
CA LEU A 193 -3.43 3.27 0.79
C LEU A 193 -2.39 2.28 1.33
N GLU A 194 -1.31 2.06 0.58
CA GLU A 194 -0.23 1.17 0.99
C GLU A 194 0.44 1.66 2.29
N VAL A 195 0.92 2.90 2.29
CA VAL A 195 1.63 3.49 3.44
C VAL A 195 0.72 3.54 4.66
N ASP A 196 -0.54 3.92 4.48
CA ASP A 196 -1.53 3.95 5.55
C ASP A 196 -1.75 2.56 6.17
N VAL A 197 -1.97 1.53 5.35
CA VAL A 197 -2.18 0.16 5.85
C VAL A 197 -0.96 -0.29 6.65
N LEU A 198 0.24 -0.04 6.12
CA LEU A 198 1.49 -0.41 6.77
C LEU A 198 1.69 0.32 8.10
N CYS A 199 1.43 1.63 8.15
CA CYS A 199 1.41 2.42 9.38
C CYS A 199 0.44 1.87 10.42
N GLN A 200 -0.80 1.55 10.01
CA GLN A 200 -1.82 1.02 10.94
C GLN A 200 -1.43 -0.36 11.49
N LEU A 201 -0.82 -1.23 10.67
CA LEU A 201 -0.35 -2.53 11.13
C LEU A 201 0.83 -2.40 12.11
N LEU A 202 1.79 -1.53 11.83
CA LEU A 202 2.93 -1.30 12.71
C LEU A 202 2.52 -0.61 14.02
N ARG A 203 1.61 0.37 13.97
CA ARG A 203 1.01 0.97 15.17
C ARG A 203 0.26 -0.08 15.98
N CYS A 204 -0.53 -0.93 15.33
CA CYS A 204 -1.19 -2.05 16.01
C CYS A 204 -0.16 -2.94 16.72
N GLN A 205 0.97 -3.24 16.09
CA GLN A 205 2.05 -4.02 16.71
C GLN A 205 2.59 -3.34 17.98
N VAL A 206 2.84 -2.02 17.95
CA VAL A 206 3.25 -1.23 19.12
C VAL A 206 2.20 -1.36 20.23
N GLU A 207 0.95 -1.01 19.94
CA GLU A 207 -0.13 -0.97 20.93
C GLU A 207 -0.41 -2.37 21.54
N VAL A 208 -0.29 -3.45 20.76
CA VAL A 208 -0.40 -4.82 21.27
C VAL A 208 0.75 -5.18 22.20
N CYS A 209 1.98 -4.77 21.88
CA CYS A 209 3.14 -5.00 22.75
C CYS A 209 3.04 -4.22 24.07
N GLU A 210 2.45 -3.03 24.02
CA GLU A 210 2.17 -2.18 25.19
C GLU A 210 0.90 -2.57 25.97
N TRP A 211 0.26 -3.68 25.59
CA TRP A 211 -0.97 -4.18 26.20
C TRP A 211 -2.15 -3.17 26.21
N ARG A 212 -2.20 -2.29 25.20
CA ARG A 212 -3.24 -1.25 25.05
C ARG A 212 -4.39 -1.74 24.17
N PHE A 213 -5.46 -2.22 24.80
CA PHE A 213 -6.58 -2.87 24.12
C PHE A 213 -7.26 -2.01 23.04
N LEU A 214 -7.85 -0.86 23.40
CA LEU A 214 -8.64 -0.07 22.46
C LEU A 214 -7.81 0.51 21.31
N PRO A 215 -6.64 1.14 21.54
CA PRO A 215 -5.81 1.63 20.44
C PRO A 215 -5.41 0.53 19.46
N ALA A 216 -5.03 -0.65 19.96
CA ALA A 216 -4.70 -1.81 19.12
C ALA A 216 -5.91 -2.26 18.28
N LEU A 217 -7.10 -2.33 18.89
CA LEU A 217 -8.34 -2.70 18.20
C LEU A 217 -8.67 -1.73 17.06
N LEU A 218 -8.57 -0.41 17.31
CA LEU A 218 -8.85 0.61 16.31
C LEU A 218 -7.88 0.54 15.14
N CYS A 219 -6.58 0.38 15.41
CA CYS A 219 -5.57 0.24 14.36
C CYS A 219 -5.81 -1.02 13.52
N LEU A 220 -6.10 -2.15 14.18
CA LEU A 220 -6.36 -3.43 13.51
C LEU A 220 -7.61 -3.36 12.63
N HIS A 221 -8.68 -2.74 13.12
CA HIS A 221 -9.90 -2.53 12.36
C HIS A 221 -9.67 -1.60 11.16
N ALA A 222 -8.98 -0.48 11.35
CA ALA A 222 -8.64 0.45 10.27
C ALA A 222 -7.84 -0.23 9.16
N ALA A 223 -6.82 -1.03 9.51
CA ALA A 223 -6.05 -1.81 8.55
C ALA A 223 -6.92 -2.85 7.83
N HIS A 224 -7.79 -3.56 8.54
CA HIS A 224 -8.70 -4.56 7.97
C HIS A 224 -9.67 -3.96 6.94
N THR A 225 -10.30 -2.83 7.28
CA THR A 225 -11.23 -2.12 6.40
C THR A 225 -10.53 -1.67 5.12
N LYS A 226 -9.33 -1.08 5.23
CA LYS A 226 -8.52 -0.65 4.07
C LYS A 226 -8.07 -1.84 3.20
N LEU A 227 -7.61 -2.93 3.80
CA LEU A 227 -7.22 -4.15 3.06
C LEU A 227 -8.41 -4.81 2.34
N THR A 228 -9.61 -4.72 2.92
CA THR A 228 -10.83 -5.23 2.30
C THR A 228 -11.23 -4.37 1.09
N ALA A 229 -11.17 -3.04 1.22
CA ALA A 229 -11.38 -2.13 0.10
C ALA A 229 -10.34 -2.34 -1.02
N TRP A 230 -9.07 -2.56 -0.66
CA TRP A 230 -8.02 -2.91 -1.63
C TRP A 230 -8.33 -4.21 -2.36
N ALA A 231 -8.85 -5.23 -1.66
CA ALA A 231 -9.24 -6.52 -2.25
C ALA A 231 -10.22 -6.36 -3.42
N GLN A 232 -11.18 -5.45 -3.28
CA GLN A 232 -12.23 -5.20 -4.27
C GLN A 232 -11.66 -4.67 -5.60
N LEU A 233 -10.50 -4.01 -5.57
CA LEU A 233 -9.82 -3.56 -6.79
C LEU A 233 -9.36 -4.75 -7.65
N PHE A 234 -8.91 -5.84 -7.03
CA PHE A 234 -8.49 -7.05 -7.73
C PHE A 234 -9.69 -7.84 -8.29
N GLU A 235 -10.80 -7.89 -7.56
CA GLU A 235 -12.02 -8.56 -8.03
C GLU A 235 -12.62 -7.87 -9.26
N ARG A 236 -12.64 -6.53 -9.30
CA ARG A 236 -13.08 -5.76 -10.47
C ARG A 236 -12.25 -6.09 -11.72
N GLN A 237 -10.93 -6.28 -11.57
CA GLN A 237 -10.10 -6.72 -12.69
C GLN A 237 -10.46 -8.12 -13.19
N ARG A 238 -10.80 -9.01 -12.27
CA ARG A 238 -11.19 -10.39 -12.58
C ARG A 238 -12.49 -10.43 -13.38
N GLU A 239 -13.47 -9.60 -13.01
CA GLU A 239 -14.74 -9.47 -13.75
C GLU A 239 -14.56 -8.91 -15.15
N THR A 240 -13.75 -7.86 -15.33
CA THR A 240 -13.49 -7.28 -16.67
C THR A 240 -12.88 -8.32 -17.64
N ARG A 241 -12.06 -9.26 -17.14
CA ARG A 241 -11.49 -10.34 -17.98
C ARG A 241 -12.48 -11.43 -18.36
N LYS A 242 -13.49 -11.72 -17.52
CA LYS A 242 -14.48 -12.79 -17.78
C LYS A 242 -15.39 -12.49 -18.97
N HIS A 243 -15.63 -11.22 -19.29
CA HIS A 243 -16.55 -10.82 -20.35
C HIS A 243 -15.90 -10.65 -21.74
N LEU A 244 -14.57 -10.69 -21.85
CA LEU A 244 -13.86 -10.44 -23.10
C LEU A 244 -13.39 -11.71 -23.82
N PHE A 245 -13.33 -12.85 -23.13
CA PHE A 245 -12.85 -14.10 -23.72
C PHE A 245 -13.78 -15.24 -23.32
N GLY A 246 -14.57 -15.72 -24.28
CA GLY A 246 -15.48 -16.85 -24.09
C GLY A 246 -14.75 -18.07 -23.54
N GLY A 247 -15.11 -18.47 -22.31
CA GLY A 247 -15.10 -19.86 -21.87
C GLY A 247 -13.77 -20.54 -21.52
N GLN A 248 -12.60 -19.93 -21.67
CA GLN A 248 -11.35 -20.54 -21.16
C GLN A 248 -10.95 -19.94 -19.81
N SER A 249 -10.92 -20.80 -18.78
CA SER A 249 -10.47 -20.50 -17.42
C SER A 249 -8.99 -20.09 -17.43
N GLN A 250 -8.72 -18.82 -17.71
CA GLN A 250 -7.43 -18.19 -17.44
C GLN A 250 -7.20 -18.27 -15.93
N LYS A 251 -6.04 -18.79 -15.51
CA LYS A 251 -5.62 -18.83 -14.10
C LYS A 251 -5.92 -17.47 -13.47
N ALA A 252 -6.76 -17.46 -12.42
CA ALA A 252 -7.15 -16.24 -11.74
C ALA A 252 -5.89 -15.42 -11.44
N ALA A 253 -5.88 -14.15 -11.87
CA ALA A 253 -4.79 -13.24 -11.58
C ALA A 253 -4.59 -13.22 -10.06
N GLN A 254 -3.47 -13.77 -9.61
CA GLN A 254 -3.16 -13.80 -8.20
C GLN A 254 -2.94 -12.36 -7.73
N PRO A 255 -3.44 -12.00 -6.53
CA PRO A 255 -3.20 -10.67 -5.99
C PRO A 255 -1.68 -10.43 -5.84
N PRO A 256 -1.23 -9.17 -5.93
CA PRO A 256 0.20 -8.86 -5.78
C PRO A 256 0.77 -9.38 -4.46
N HIS A 257 2.02 -9.82 -4.49
CA HIS A 257 2.65 -10.45 -3.32
C HIS A 257 2.71 -9.52 -2.09
N LEU A 258 2.90 -8.22 -2.33
CA LEU A 258 2.84 -7.20 -1.28
C LEU A 258 1.50 -7.22 -0.53
N TYR A 259 0.39 -7.26 -1.26
CA TYR A 259 -0.94 -7.33 -0.67
C TYR A 259 -1.13 -8.59 0.18
N VAL A 260 -0.71 -9.75 -0.36
CA VAL A 260 -0.77 -11.03 0.36
C VAL A 260 0.07 -10.98 1.64
N TRP A 261 1.23 -10.35 1.59
CA TRP A 261 2.08 -10.17 2.76
C TRP A 261 1.43 -9.26 3.81
N LEU A 262 0.83 -8.14 3.42
CA LEU A 262 0.08 -7.27 4.34
C LEU A 262 -1.10 -8.00 4.99
N GLN A 263 -1.83 -8.83 4.24
CA GLN A 263 -2.87 -9.68 4.79
C GLN A 263 -2.34 -10.69 5.81
N ARG A 264 -1.18 -11.31 5.55
CA ARG A 264 -0.53 -12.23 6.49
C ARG A 264 -0.09 -11.52 7.76
N LEU A 265 0.49 -10.32 7.64
CA LEU A 265 0.86 -9.50 8.79
C LEU A 265 -0.37 -9.13 9.63
N GLN A 266 -1.47 -8.70 8.97
CA GLN A 266 -2.74 -8.42 9.64
C GLN A 266 -3.30 -9.67 10.36
N GLY A 267 -3.27 -10.83 9.72
CA GLY A 267 -3.73 -12.09 10.33
C GLY A 267 -2.90 -12.50 11.54
N SER A 268 -1.57 -12.32 11.47
CA SER A 268 -0.67 -12.58 12.59
C SER A 268 -0.91 -11.62 13.76
N LEU A 269 -1.13 -10.33 13.48
CA LEU A 269 -1.47 -9.34 14.50
C LEU A 269 -2.85 -9.60 15.11
N LEU A 270 -3.82 -10.01 14.30
CA LEU A 270 -5.14 -10.43 14.79
C LEU A 270 -5.01 -11.62 15.72
N ALA A 271 -4.26 -12.66 15.36
CA ALA A 271 -4.02 -13.82 16.22
C ALA A 271 -3.36 -13.41 17.56
N LYS A 272 -2.35 -12.53 17.52
CA LYS A 272 -1.69 -12.01 18.71
C LYS A 272 -2.65 -11.18 19.58
N PHE A 273 -3.40 -10.26 18.98
CA PHE A 273 -4.40 -9.43 19.65
C PHE A 273 -5.48 -10.29 20.32
N SER A 274 -6.07 -11.25 19.59
CA SER A 274 -7.10 -12.14 20.13
C SER A 274 -6.58 -12.99 21.30
N PHE A 275 -5.31 -13.38 21.29
CA PHE A 275 -4.71 -14.11 22.39
C PHE A 275 -4.42 -13.23 23.61
N TYR A 276 -3.77 -12.08 23.41
CA TYR A 276 -3.34 -11.16 24.48
C TYR A 276 -4.55 -10.58 25.22
N PHE A 277 -5.63 -10.30 24.48
CA PHE A 277 -6.84 -9.69 25.03
C PHE A 277 -8.02 -10.67 25.11
N HIS A 278 -7.75 -11.99 25.12
CA HIS A 278 -8.79 -13.01 25.14
C HIS A 278 -9.79 -12.81 26.30
N GLU A 279 -9.28 -12.53 27.51
CA GLU A 279 -10.12 -12.28 28.68
C GLU A 279 -11.05 -11.08 28.46
N THR A 280 -10.50 -9.94 28.03
CA THR A 280 -11.27 -8.73 27.71
C THR A 280 -12.34 -9.01 26.65
N LEU A 281 -11.95 -9.65 25.54
CA LEU A 281 -12.87 -9.96 24.45
C LEU A 281 -14.00 -10.90 24.90
N SER A 282 -13.68 -11.94 25.66
CA SER A 282 -14.67 -12.91 26.16
C SER A 282 -15.70 -12.29 27.12
N ARG A 283 -15.31 -11.24 27.85
CA ARG A 283 -16.21 -10.50 28.75
C ARG A 283 -17.07 -9.47 28.02
N GLN A 284 -16.63 -8.99 26.85
CA GLN A 284 -17.26 -7.89 26.11
C GLN A 284 -18.00 -8.33 24.84
N THR A 285 -17.94 -9.62 24.48
CA THR A 285 -18.58 -10.17 23.28
C THR A 285 -19.47 -11.35 23.63
N LEU A 286 -20.45 -11.65 22.78
CA LEU A 286 -21.25 -12.86 22.93
C LEU A 286 -20.42 -14.10 22.62
N ALA A 287 -20.74 -15.24 23.24
CA ALA A 287 -19.99 -16.48 23.03
C ALA A 287 -19.93 -16.93 21.55
N ALA A 288 -20.98 -16.65 20.78
CA ALA A 288 -21.00 -16.93 19.33
C ALA A 288 -20.04 -16.02 18.54
N GLU A 289 -19.98 -14.73 18.90
CA GLU A 289 -19.07 -13.75 18.30
C GLU A 289 -17.62 -14.06 18.64
N MET A 290 -17.36 -14.45 19.89
CA MET A 290 -16.04 -14.86 20.33
C MET A 290 -15.54 -16.09 19.55
N LYS A 291 -16.41 -17.10 19.34
CA LYS A 291 -16.11 -18.26 18.49
C LYS A 291 -15.83 -17.87 17.04
N ALA A 292 -16.64 -16.96 16.48
CA ALA A 292 -16.42 -16.47 15.12
C ALA A 292 -15.08 -15.71 15.00
N LEU A 293 -14.71 -14.93 16.02
CA LEU A 293 -13.43 -14.23 16.09
C LEU A 293 -12.26 -15.21 16.19
N THR A 294 -12.33 -16.23 17.04
CA THR A 294 -11.27 -17.23 17.16
C THR A 294 -11.11 -18.06 15.89
N ALA A 295 -12.21 -18.42 15.22
CA ALA A 295 -12.19 -19.16 13.95
C ALA A 295 -11.45 -18.42 12.82
N ARG A 296 -11.34 -17.08 12.91
CA ARG A 296 -10.60 -16.24 11.95
C ARG A 296 -9.12 -16.10 12.28
N THR A 297 -8.67 -16.54 13.45
CA THR A 297 -7.26 -16.45 13.84
C THR A 297 -6.47 -17.63 13.32
N SER A 298 -5.29 -17.36 12.77
CA SER A 298 -4.35 -18.41 12.34
C SER A 298 -2.92 -17.98 12.69
N PRO A 299 -2.30 -18.59 13.72
CA PRO A 299 -2.80 -19.69 14.53
C PRO A 299 -3.78 -19.26 15.64
N ASP A 300 -4.71 -20.15 16.02
CA ASP A 300 -5.49 -20.01 17.26
C ASP A 300 -4.63 -20.37 18.48
N TYR A 301 -3.98 -19.36 19.06
CA TYR A 301 -3.12 -19.52 20.24
C TYR A 301 -3.91 -19.96 21.48
N TYR A 302 -5.13 -19.47 21.67
CA TYR A 302 -5.96 -19.82 22.82
C TYR A 302 -6.41 -21.28 22.77
N GLY A 303 -6.88 -21.73 21.61
CA GLY A 303 -7.26 -23.12 21.38
C GLY A 303 -6.06 -24.07 21.51
N ARG A 304 -4.86 -23.64 21.09
CA ARG A 304 -3.61 -24.39 21.31
C ARG A 304 -3.27 -24.51 22.80
N ALA A 305 -3.31 -23.43 23.56
CA ALA A 305 -3.06 -23.45 25.01
C ALA A 305 -4.08 -24.34 25.73
N SER A 306 -5.36 -24.20 25.40
CA SER A 306 -6.46 -25.02 25.94
C SER A 306 -6.28 -26.51 25.60
N SER A 307 -5.85 -26.83 24.39
CA SER A 307 -5.58 -28.22 23.97
C SER A 307 -4.35 -28.79 24.66
N PHE A 308 -3.31 -27.97 24.89
CA PHE A 308 -2.12 -28.36 25.64
C PHE A 308 -2.46 -28.74 27.08
N ILE A 309 -3.24 -27.90 27.78
CA ILE A 309 -3.72 -28.16 29.15
C ILE A 309 -4.43 -29.52 29.20
N ARG A 310 -5.42 -29.74 28.33
CA ARG A 310 -6.18 -31.00 28.29
C ARG A 310 -5.33 -32.23 27.96
N LYS A 311 -4.36 -32.08 27.04
CA LYS A 311 -3.54 -33.20 26.56
C LYS A 311 -2.49 -33.64 27.58
N HIS A 312 -1.97 -32.70 28.36
CA HIS A 312 -0.84 -32.93 29.25
C HIS A 312 -1.18 -32.81 30.74
N ASP A 313 -2.46 -32.61 31.08
CA ASP A 313 -2.93 -32.39 32.46
C ASP A 313 -2.15 -31.28 33.18
N ALA A 314 -1.83 -30.21 32.45
CA ALA A 314 -1.10 -29.08 33.00
C ALA A 314 -2.02 -28.24 33.91
N ALA A 315 -1.52 -27.79 35.07
CA ALA A 315 -2.31 -27.01 36.03
C ALA A 315 -2.84 -25.68 35.45
N SER A 316 -1.99 -24.95 34.72
CA SER A 316 -2.37 -23.71 34.04
C SER A 316 -1.36 -23.32 32.96
N VAL A 317 -1.78 -22.46 32.05
CA VAL A 317 -0.92 -21.71 31.13
C VAL A 317 -1.27 -20.24 31.28
N SER A 318 -0.30 -19.40 31.63
CA SER A 318 -0.51 -17.97 31.89
C SER A 318 0.36 -17.12 30.98
N LEU A 319 -0.23 -16.04 30.47
CA LEU A 319 0.50 -14.98 29.76
C LEU A 319 0.75 -13.85 30.76
N VAL A 320 2.02 -13.51 30.99
CA VAL A 320 2.43 -12.51 31.99
C VAL A 320 2.90 -11.25 31.27
N PHE A 321 2.35 -10.10 31.67
CA PHE A 321 2.85 -8.79 31.28
C PHE A 321 3.80 -8.26 32.35
N ASP A 322 5.00 -7.84 31.96
CA ASP A 322 5.86 -7.08 32.86
C ASP A 322 5.56 -5.59 32.70
N ASN A 323 4.98 -4.98 33.74
CA ASN A 323 4.61 -3.56 33.77
C ASN A 323 5.63 -2.70 34.53
N ARG A 324 6.79 -3.24 34.91
CA ARG A 324 7.79 -2.45 35.64
C ARG A 324 8.24 -1.25 34.81
N GLY A 325 8.07 -0.04 35.36
CA GLY A 325 8.43 1.22 34.69
C GLY A 325 7.32 1.88 33.86
N HIS A 326 6.13 1.26 33.74
CA HIS A 326 4.98 1.85 33.05
C HIS A 326 3.94 2.36 34.06
N GLU A 327 4.03 3.65 34.40
CA GLU A 327 3.03 4.35 35.23
C GLU A 327 1.67 4.50 34.51
N SER A 328 1.62 4.29 33.19
CA SER A 328 0.44 4.48 32.35
C SER A 328 -0.48 3.26 32.26
N PHE A 329 -0.11 2.09 32.80
CA PHE A 329 -0.95 0.89 32.70
C PHE A 329 -2.11 0.95 33.68
N GLN A 330 -3.32 1.01 33.15
CA GLN A 330 -4.55 1.15 33.94
C GLN A 330 -5.25 -0.18 34.22
N GLY A 331 -4.65 -1.32 33.85
CA GLY A 331 -5.27 -2.64 33.90
C GLY A 331 -5.87 -3.08 32.56
N HIS A 332 -6.41 -4.29 32.51
CA HIS A 332 -6.93 -4.88 31.27
C HIS A 332 -8.20 -4.21 30.74
N GLY A 333 -8.30 -4.03 29.41
CA GLY A 333 -9.51 -3.57 28.73
C GLY A 333 -9.61 -2.07 28.46
N TYR A 334 -10.83 -1.58 28.26
CA TYR A 334 -11.12 -0.17 27.97
C TYR A 334 -11.26 0.64 29.25
N HIS A 335 -10.57 1.79 29.30
CA HIS A 335 -10.66 2.75 30.40
C HIS A 335 -11.21 4.06 29.88
N HIS A 336 -12.23 4.60 30.56
CA HIS A 336 -12.77 5.92 30.22
C HIS A 336 -11.71 7.01 30.42
N PRO A 337 -11.66 8.02 29.53
CA PRO A 337 -10.82 9.20 29.70
C PRO A 337 -11.05 9.86 31.06
N HIS A 338 -9.98 10.38 31.66
CA HIS A 338 -9.98 10.93 33.02
C HIS A 338 -11.02 12.05 33.24
N TRP A 339 -11.33 12.85 32.21
CA TRP A 339 -12.32 13.92 32.28
C TRP A 339 -13.78 13.44 32.45
N MET A 340 -14.11 12.22 32.02
CA MET A 340 -15.43 11.63 32.27
C MET A 340 -15.59 11.11 33.71
N ARG A 341 -14.49 10.87 34.45
CA ARG A 341 -14.58 10.46 35.87
C ARG A 341 -14.88 11.65 36.78
N ALA A 342 -14.44 12.85 36.41
CA ALA A 342 -14.70 14.09 37.15
C ALA A 342 -16.17 14.54 37.08
N ALA A 343 -16.90 14.17 36.02
CA ALA A 343 -18.30 14.55 35.82
C ALA A 343 -19.31 13.79 36.70
N LYS A 344 -18.87 12.88 37.58
CA LYS A 344 -19.74 12.15 38.52
C LYS A 344 -19.75 12.71 39.95
N TRP A 345 -19.13 13.86 40.20
CA TRP A 345 -19.08 14.50 41.54
C TRP A 345 -19.76 15.88 41.59
N THR A 346 -20.77 16.11 40.75
CA THR A 346 -21.69 17.25 40.89
C THR A 346 -23.10 16.80 40.56
N SER A 347 -23.76 16.16 41.53
CA SER A 347 -25.22 16.14 41.65
C SER A 347 -25.61 16.09 43.12
#